data_AF-A0A034W959-F1
#
_entry.id   AF-A0A034W959-F1
#
_cell.length_a   1.000
_cell.length_b   1.000
_cell.length_c   1.000
_cell.angle_alpha   90.00
_cell.angle_beta   90.00
_cell.angle_gamma   90.00
#
_symmetry.space_group_name_H-M   'P 1'
#
loop_
_entity.id
_entity.type
_entity.pdbx_description
1 polymer ?
#
loop_
_entity_poly.entity_id
_entity_poly.type
_entity_poly.pdbx_seq_one_letter_code
_entity_poly.pdbx_strand_id
1 'polypeptide(L)'
;MYLRIRRQIEKKWQNMYPIKPRPPQGYNEYLLNKKNYLLASNEKKIESVTPSNIPPKMQEIYHLQENERKALLQRHIVEREKLCLNVEQEMIRVHSKAARNISCQPVPYSVCTLLKDEEVYNIPTSEQDEKDKNARYRFNGRQLLSWLQDVDDKWDKIKEAMVLRHHNEAESLHAVQMMDWDIALKKHKLWDYRCETAVDKDHVPIVHVSDDFDLLPA
;
A
#
# COMPACT_ATOMS: atom_id res chain seq x y z
N MET A 1 35.09 -24.21 -20.41
CA MET A 1 34.19 -23.91 -19.27
C MET A 1 32.92 -23.18 -19.74
N TYR A 2 33.04 -22.03 -20.39
CA TYR A 2 31.91 -21.22 -20.92
C TYR A 2 30.94 -21.97 -21.86
N LEU A 3 31.44 -22.74 -22.84
CA LEU A 3 30.60 -23.53 -23.76
C LEU A 3 29.72 -24.58 -23.07
N ARG A 4 30.15 -25.12 -21.92
CA ARG A 4 29.34 -26.08 -21.14
C ARG A 4 28.21 -25.38 -20.41
N ILE A 5 28.48 -24.19 -19.87
CA ILE A 5 27.49 -23.35 -19.18
C ILE A 5 26.41 -22.87 -20.16
N ARG A 6 26.79 -22.38 -21.35
CA ARG A 6 25.84 -21.97 -22.40
C ARG A 6 24.92 -23.12 -22.83
N ARG A 7 25.46 -24.33 -23.03
CA ARG A 7 24.66 -25.53 -23.33
C ARG A 7 23.70 -25.93 -22.20
N GLN A 8 24.08 -25.72 -20.94
CA GLN A 8 23.18 -25.97 -19.79
C GLN A 8 22.02 -24.98 -19.76
N ILE A 9 22.32 -23.69 -20.01
CA ILE A 9 21.32 -22.63 -20.11
C ILE A 9 20.35 -22.94 -21.27
N GLU A 10 20.86 -23.25 -22.46
CA GLU A 10 20.02 -23.64 -23.61
C GLU A 10 19.10 -24.83 -23.29
N LYS A 11 19.63 -25.88 -22.65
CA LYS A 11 18.82 -27.04 -22.20
C LYS A 11 17.77 -26.67 -21.16
N LYS A 12 18.06 -25.75 -20.24
CA LYS A 12 17.10 -25.22 -19.28
C LYS A 12 15.97 -24.49 -20.02
N TRP A 13 16.30 -23.60 -20.95
CA TRP A 13 15.33 -22.83 -21.74
C TRP A 13 14.46 -23.69 -22.66
N GLN A 14 14.99 -24.79 -23.20
CA GLN A 14 14.19 -25.76 -23.97
C GLN A 14 13.03 -26.38 -23.17
N ASN A 15 13.18 -26.48 -21.85
CA ASN A 15 12.18 -27.07 -20.96
C ASN A 15 11.31 -26.00 -20.26
N MET A 16 11.56 -24.71 -20.48
CA MET A 16 10.78 -23.63 -19.89
C MET A 16 9.65 -23.19 -20.82
N TYR A 17 8.52 -22.82 -20.23
CA TYR A 17 7.37 -22.33 -20.97
C TYR A 17 6.60 -21.25 -20.18
N PRO A 18 5.78 -20.43 -20.86
CA PRO A 18 4.88 -19.50 -20.19
C PRO A 18 3.87 -20.25 -19.31
N ILE A 19 3.89 -19.98 -18.00
CA ILE A 19 2.96 -20.58 -17.03
C ILE A 19 1.87 -19.56 -16.71
N LYS A 20 0.61 -19.99 -16.83
CA LYS A 20 -0.56 -19.17 -16.45
C LYS A 20 -0.99 -19.56 -15.03
N PRO A 21 -0.79 -18.70 -14.01
CA PRO A 21 -1.25 -18.97 -12.66
C PRO A 21 -2.78 -18.92 -12.59
N ARG A 22 -3.34 -19.61 -11.60
CA ARG A 22 -4.76 -19.45 -11.25
C ARG A 22 -4.96 -18.06 -10.65
N PRO A 23 -6.03 -17.34 -11.02
CA PRO A 23 -6.32 -16.04 -10.44
C PRO A 23 -6.61 -16.20 -8.93
N PRO A 24 -6.10 -15.29 -8.09
CA PRO A 24 -6.50 -15.19 -6.69
C PRO A 24 -8.01 -14.93 -6.55
N GLN A 25 -8.54 -15.16 -5.35
CA GLN A 25 -9.91 -14.78 -4.99
C GLN A 25 -10.10 -13.26 -5.17
N GLY A 26 -11.27 -12.86 -5.65
CA GLY A 26 -11.60 -11.45 -5.88
C GLY A 26 -10.72 -10.75 -6.92
N TYR A 27 -9.92 -11.46 -7.73
CA TYR A 27 -8.95 -10.84 -8.65
C TYR A 27 -9.54 -9.74 -9.53
N ASN A 28 -10.72 -9.92 -10.11
CA ASN A 28 -11.38 -8.90 -10.95
C ASN A 28 -11.74 -7.63 -10.18
N GLU A 29 -11.88 -7.73 -8.87
CA GLU A 29 -12.25 -6.63 -7.99
C GLU A 29 -11.06 -5.84 -7.45
N TYR A 30 -9.83 -6.32 -7.70
CA TYR A 30 -8.61 -5.68 -7.28
C TYR A 30 -8.53 -4.24 -7.79
N LEU A 31 -7.99 -3.36 -6.95
CA LEU A 31 -7.71 -1.96 -7.25
C LEU A 31 -6.81 -1.83 -8.48
N LEU A 32 -5.86 -2.76 -8.67
CA LEU A 32 -5.05 -2.90 -9.89
C LEU A 32 -5.89 -3.03 -11.17
N ASN A 33 -7.01 -3.75 -11.10
CA ASN A 33 -7.87 -4.04 -12.25
C ASN A 33 -8.94 -2.97 -12.45
N LYS A 34 -9.58 -2.52 -11.37
CA LYS A 34 -10.58 -1.44 -11.39
C LYS A 34 -9.99 -0.07 -11.74
N LYS A 35 -8.72 0.18 -11.39
CA LYS A 35 -7.98 1.43 -11.67
C LYS A 35 -8.70 2.69 -11.15
N ASN A 36 -9.49 2.54 -10.10
CA ASN A 36 -10.27 3.60 -9.46
C ASN A 36 -9.55 4.26 -8.26
N TYR A 37 -8.24 4.11 -8.18
CA TYR A 37 -7.41 4.74 -7.16
C TYR A 37 -7.15 6.22 -7.49
N LEU A 38 -6.98 7.05 -6.46
CA LEU A 38 -6.88 8.50 -6.53
C LEU A 38 -5.73 9.01 -7.42
N LEU A 39 -4.63 8.24 -7.54
CA LEU A 39 -3.51 8.57 -8.46
C LEU A 39 -3.92 8.58 -9.95
N ALA A 40 -5.05 7.98 -10.32
CA ALA A 40 -5.50 7.85 -11.72
C ALA A 40 -6.33 9.04 -12.24
N SER A 41 -6.43 10.13 -11.47
CA SER A 41 -7.13 11.39 -11.83
C SER A 41 -8.65 11.29 -11.85
N ASN A 42 -9.27 11.82 -10.79
CA ASN A 42 -10.61 12.42 -10.79
C ASN A 42 -10.76 13.21 -9.48
N GLU A 43 -10.15 14.40 -9.43
CA GLU A 43 -10.39 15.35 -8.35
C GLU A 43 -11.83 15.88 -8.45
N LYS A 44 -12.78 15.21 -7.77
CA LYS A 44 -13.93 15.95 -7.27
C LYS A 44 -13.41 16.76 -6.08
N LYS A 45 -13.02 18.02 -6.34
CA LYS A 45 -12.82 18.99 -5.26
C LYS A 45 -14.10 19.01 -4.44
N ILE A 46 -14.05 18.40 -3.26
CA ILE A 46 -15.12 18.57 -2.27
C ILE A 46 -15.02 20.03 -1.87
N GLU A 47 -16.00 20.83 -2.32
CA GLU A 47 -16.15 22.22 -1.93
C GLU A 47 -16.28 22.25 -0.40
N SER A 48 -15.33 22.91 0.27
CA SER A 48 -15.43 23.15 1.70
C SER A 48 -16.49 24.20 1.92
N VAL A 49 -17.65 23.80 2.44
CA VAL A 49 -18.64 24.73 2.98
C VAL A 49 -18.09 25.25 4.30
N THR A 50 -17.80 26.55 4.36
CA THR A 50 -17.47 27.20 5.63
C THR A 50 -18.70 27.20 6.54
N PRO A 51 -18.59 26.71 7.79
CA PRO A 51 -19.67 26.82 8.75
C PRO A 51 -20.09 28.28 8.92
N SER A 52 -21.39 28.55 8.87
CA SER A 52 -21.95 29.92 8.92
C SER A 52 -21.69 30.64 10.26
N ASN A 53 -21.21 29.91 11.27
CA ASN A 53 -20.97 30.39 12.63
C ASN A 53 -19.57 31.00 12.84
N ILE A 54 -18.68 30.94 11.85
CA ILE A 54 -17.29 31.41 12.00
C ILE A 54 -17.22 32.94 11.84
N PRO A 55 -16.65 33.67 12.82
CA PRO A 55 -16.44 35.11 12.70
C PRO A 55 -15.64 35.48 11.44
N PRO A 56 -15.94 36.58 10.74
CA PRO A 56 -15.29 36.92 9.47
C PRO A 56 -13.77 37.09 9.60
N LYS A 57 -13.29 37.53 10.78
CA LYS A 57 -11.86 37.67 11.08
C LYS A 57 -11.14 36.32 11.26
N MET A 58 -11.87 35.23 11.47
CA MET A 58 -11.35 33.88 11.69
C MET A 58 -11.48 32.98 10.44
N GLN A 59 -12.08 33.48 9.35
CA GLN A 59 -12.27 32.70 8.12
C GLN A 59 -10.93 32.35 7.46
N GLU A 60 -9.96 33.26 7.48
CA GLU A 60 -8.64 33.04 6.87
C GLU A 60 -7.90 31.87 7.53
N ILE A 61 -7.84 31.84 8.86
CA ILE A 61 -7.22 30.74 9.60
C ILE A 61 -8.00 29.44 9.41
N TYR A 62 -9.34 29.48 9.37
CA TYR A 62 -10.13 28.29 9.09
C TYR A 62 -9.80 27.69 7.71
N HIS A 63 -9.72 28.51 6.67
CA HIS A 63 -9.38 28.05 5.33
C HIS A 63 -7.97 27.46 5.25
N LEU A 64 -7.00 28.06 5.95
CA LEU A 64 -5.66 27.53 6.03
C LEU A 64 -5.65 26.14 6.68
N GLN A 65 -6.29 26.01 7.84
CA GLN A 65 -6.39 24.75 8.57
C GLN A 65 -7.15 23.68 7.78
N GLU A 66 -8.21 24.06 7.08
CA GLU A 66 -8.99 23.16 6.22
C GLU A 66 -8.15 22.63 5.04
N ASN A 67 -7.32 23.48 4.43
CA ASN A 67 -6.41 23.04 3.38
C ASN A 67 -5.39 22.02 3.89
N GLU A 68 -4.84 22.21 5.10
CA GLU A 68 -3.93 21.26 5.73
C GLU A 68 -4.61 19.93 6.07
N ARG A 69 -5.85 19.98 6.59
CA ARG A 69 -6.66 18.77 6.85
C ARG A 69 -6.93 18.00 5.56
N LYS A 70 -7.31 18.68 4.49
CA LYS A 70 -7.51 18.06 3.16
C LYS A 70 -6.22 17.44 2.63
N ALA A 71 -5.09 18.13 2.78
CA ALA A 71 -3.79 17.61 2.36
C ALA A 71 -3.35 16.39 3.18
N LEU A 72 -3.66 16.34 4.48
CA LEU A 72 -3.42 15.17 5.32
C LEU A 72 -4.31 13.99 4.90
N LEU A 73 -5.62 14.23 4.73
CA LEU A 73 -6.58 13.21 4.28
C LEU A 73 -6.17 12.61 2.91
N GLN A 74 -5.76 13.45 1.97
CA GLN A 74 -5.29 12.99 0.66
C GLN A 74 -4.05 12.10 0.79
N ARG A 75 -3.10 12.45 1.67
CA ARG A 75 -1.93 11.60 1.96
C ARG A 75 -2.35 10.25 2.52
N HIS A 76 -3.25 10.23 3.51
CA HIS A 76 -3.75 8.99 4.11
C HIS A 76 -4.45 8.09 3.09
N ILE A 77 -5.28 8.66 2.22
CA ILE A 77 -5.95 7.91 1.14
C ILE A 77 -4.91 7.27 0.20
N VAL A 78 -3.94 8.06 -0.27
CA VAL A 78 -2.89 7.56 -1.19
C VAL A 78 -2.05 6.46 -0.53
N GLU A 79 -1.73 6.58 0.76
CA GLU A 79 -1.01 5.54 1.49
C GLU A 79 -1.82 4.25 1.61
N ARG A 80 -3.11 4.34 1.93
CA ARG A 80 -4.01 3.18 1.97
C ARG A 80 -4.14 2.49 0.62
N GLU A 81 -4.30 3.24 -0.46
CA GLU A 81 -4.34 2.69 -1.82
C GLU A 81 -3.03 2.00 -2.19
N LYS A 82 -1.88 2.61 -1.89
CA LYS A 82 -0.57 1.99 -2.10
C LYS A 82 -0.42 0.70 -1.31
N LEU A 83 -0.91 0.66 -0.07
CA LEU A 83 -0.90 -0.55 0.76
C LEU A 83 -1.68 -1.68 0.06
N CYS A 84 -2.93 -1.39 -0.37
CA CYS A 84 -3.78 -2.35 -1.07
C CYS A 84 -3.12 -2.85 -2.37
N LEU A 85 -2.58 -1.94 -3.20
CA LEU A 85 -1.88 -2.31 -4.43
C LEU A 85 -0.68 -3.24 -4.17
N ASN A 86 0.07 -3.00 -3.09
CA ASN A 86 1.20 -3.86 -2.74
C ASN A 86 0.75 -5.25 -2.28
N VAL A 87 -0.30 -5.33 -1.46
CA VAL A 87 -0.89 -6.62 -1.00
C VAL A 87 -1.37 -7.42 -2.21
N GLU A 88 -2.17 -6.80 -3.08
CA GLU A 88 -2.68 -7.41 -4.30
C GLU A 88 -1.56 -7.96 -5.20
N GLN A 89 -0.50 -7.16 -5.42
CA GLN A 89 0.66 -7.60 -6.19
C GLN A 89 1.38 -8.78 -5.53
N GLU A 90 1.54 -8.77 -4.21
CA GLU A 90 2.20 -9.86 -3.50
C GLU A 90 1.38 -11.15 -3.55
N MET A 91 0.05 -11.06 -3.43
CA MET A 91 -0.86 -12.19 -3.64
C MET A 91 -0.71 -12.80 -5.05
N ILE A 92 -0.64 -11.96 -6.08
CA ILE A 92 -0.39 -12.40 -7.46
C ILE A 92 0.99 -13.07 -7.58
N ARG A 93 2.03 -12.54 -6.92
CA ARG A 93 3.37 -13.13 -6.90
C ARG A 93 3.39 -14.50 -6.22
N VAL A 94 2.66 -14.69 -5.11
CA VAL A 94 2.54 -15.99 -4.42
C VAL A 94 1.86 -17.02 -5.32
N HIS A 95 0.73 -16.67 -5.95
CA HIS A 95 0.04 -17.57 -6.88
C HIS A 95 0.90 -17.92 -8.10
N SER A 96 1.65 -16.93 -8.62
CA SER A 96 2.62 -17.14 -9.69
C SER A 96 3.75 -18.10 -9.27
N LYS A 97 4.26 -17.96 -8.03
CA LYS A 97 5.26 -18.86 -7.46
C LYS A 97 4.71 -20.27 -7.29
N ALA A 98 3.48 -20.43 -6.81
CA ALA A 98 2.84 -21.73 -6.66
C ALA A 98 2.65 -22.42 -8.02
N ALA A 99 2.15 -21.71 -9.03
CA ALA A 99 1.98 -22.26 -10.38
C ALA A 99 3.30 -22.76 -10.97
N ARG A 100 4.40 -22.03 -10.74
CA ARG A 100 5.76 -22.47 -11.11
C ARG A 100 6.20 -23.74 -10.40
N ASN A 101 5.97 -23.83 -9.09
CA ASN A 101 6.33 -25.04 -8.34
C ASN A 101 5.56 -26.27 -8.81
N ILE A 102 4.25 -26.14 -9.07
CA ILE A 102 3.41 -27.21 -9.64
C ILE A 102 3.92 -27.65 -11.01
N SER A 103 4.34 -26.69 -11.83
CA SER A 103 4.89 -26.93 -13.17
C SER A 103 6.37 -27.36 -13.15
N CYS A 104 6.95 -27.55 -11.96
CA CYS A 104 8.36 -27.86 -11.72
C CYS A 104 9.35 -26.90 -12.41
N GLN A 105 8.96 -25.65 -12.64
CA GLN A 105 9.79 -24.63 -13.28
C GLN A 105 10.48 -23.76 -12.21
N PRO A 106 11.82 -23.75 -12.13
CA PRO A 106 12.54 -23.09 -11.02
C PRO A 106 12.48 -21.56 -11.10
N VAL A 107 12.45 -21.02 -12.32
CA VAL A 107 12.51 -19.57 -12.60
C VAL A 107 11.34 -19.13 -13.49
N PRO A 108 10.91 -17.87 -13.41
CA PRO A 108 9.87 -17.36 -14.30
C PRO A 108 10.34 -17.38 -15.75
N TYR A 109 9.43 -17.72 -16.66
CA TYR A 109 9.65 -17.54 -18.10
C TYR A 109 9.49 -16.05 -18.41
N SER A 110 10.58 -15.30 -18.35
CA SER A 110 10.58 -13.84 -18.52
C SER A 110 11.87 -13.33 -19.16
N VAL A 111 11.79 -12.15 -19.79
CA VAL A 111 12.95 -11.46 -20.37
C VAL A 111 14.04 -11.21 -19.33
N CYS A 112 13.67 -10.82 -18.10
CA CYS A 112 14.66 -10.64 -17.03
C CYS A 112 15.44 -11.92 -16.71
N THR A 113 14.81 -13.09 -16.83
CA THR A 113 15.49 -14.38 -16.62
C THR A 113 16.44 -14.68 -17.76
N LEU A 114 16.05 -14.33 -18.99
CA LEU A 114 16.91 -14.48 -20.17
C LEU A 114 18.16 -13.63 -20.03
N LEU A 115 17.98 -12.32 -19.76
CA LEU A 115 19.08 -11.39 -19.59
C LEU A 115 20.03 -11.83 -18.46
N LYS A 116 19.48 -12.28 -17.33
CA LYS A 116 20.26 -12.81 -16.22
C LYS A 116 21.06 -14.07 -16.59
N ASP A 117 20.49 -14.96 -17.41
CA ASP A 117 21.19 -16.15 -17.88
C ASP A 117 22.23 -15.81 -18.99
N GLU A 118 22.09 -14.68 -19.68
CA GLU A 118 23.07 -14.22 -20.67
C GLU A 118 24.30 -13.51 -20.06
N GLU A 119 24.18 -13.01 -18.83
CA GLU A 119 25.27 -12.34 -18.11
C GLU A 119 26.44 -13.28 -17.83
N VAL A 120 27.65 -12.83 -18.19
CA VAL A 120 28.90 -13.61 -18.10
C VAL A 120 29.28 -13.98 -16.66
N TYR A 121 28.86 -13.18 -15.68
CA TYR A 121 29.18 -13.36 -14.26
C TYR A 121 28.19 -14.25 -13.51
N ASN A 122 27.03 -14.54 -14.09
CA ASN A 122 26.03 -15.39 -13.47
C ASN A 122 26.29 -16.87 -13.85
N ILE A 123 27.30 -17.47 -13.21
CA ILE A 123 27.66 -18.87 -13.43
C ILE A 123 26.74 -19.76 -12.58
N PRO A 124 25.93 -20.66 -13.18
CA PRO A 124 25.13 -21.61 -12.42
C PRO A 124 26.04 -22.54 -11.62
N THR A 125 25.96 -22.49 -10.30
CA THR A 125 26.69 -23.41 -9.41
C THR A 125 25.86 -24.68 -9.21
N SER A 126 26.48 -25.86 -9.30
CA SER A 126 25.80 -27.16 -9.15
C SER A 126 25.01 -27.31 -7.84
N GLU A 127 25.42 -26.65 -6.76
CA GLU A 127 24.71 -26.64 -5.48
C GLU A 127 23.35 -25.94 -5.54
N GLN A 128 23.23 -24.91 -6.38
CA GLN A 128 22.00 -24.15 -6.57
C GLN A 128 20.95 -25.01 -7.29
N ASP A 129 21.39 -25.77 -8.30
CA ASP A 129 20.52 -26.68 -9.06
C ASP A 129 19.92 -27.78 -8.18
N GLU A 130 20.71 -28.39 -7.28
CA GLU A 130 20.24 -29.46 -6.38
C GLU A 130 19.22 -28.96 -5.35
N LYS A 131 19.43 -27.76 -4.78
CA LYS A 131 18.43 -27.13 -3.89
C LYS A 131 17.10 -26.89 -4.62
N ASP A 132 17.17 -26.42 -5.86
CA ASP A 132 15.99 -26.16 -6.67
C ASP A 132 15.27 -27.47 -7.09
N LYS A 133 15.96 -28.60 -7.25
CA LYS A 133 15.29 -29.91 -7.44
C LYS A 133 14.54 -30.32 -6.19
N ASN A 134 15.18 -30.27 -5.02
CA ASN A 134 14.59 -30.75 -3.76
C ASN A 134 13.38 -29.94 -3.31
N ALA A 135 13.37 -28.62 -3.55
CA ALA A 135 12.22 -27.77 -3.24
C ALA A 135 10.99 -28.12 -4.10
N ARG A 136 11.19 -28.46 -5.39
CA ARG A 136 10.11 -28.78 -6.34
C ARG A 136 9.33 -30.03 -5.96
N TYR A 137 10.01 -31.08 -5.49
CA TYR A 137 9.34 -32.33 -5.09
C TYR A 137 8.50 -32.22 -3.81
N ARG A 138 8.68 -31.16 -3.01
CA ARG A 138 8.02 -31.00 -1.71
C ARG A 138 6.83 -30.05 -1.73
N PHE A 139 6.59 -29.35 -2.84
CA PHE A 139 5.48 -28.40 -2.92
C PHE A 139 4.13 -29.12 -2.81
N ASN A 140 3.23 -28.58 -1.99
CA ASN A 140 1.87 -29.06 -1.83
C ASN A 140 0.92 -27.90 -1.46
N GLY A 141 -0.39 -28.17 -1.39
CA GLY A 141 -1.39 -27.16 -1.06
C GLY A 141 -1.21 -26.51 0.32
N ARG A 142 -0.68 -27.24 1.32
CA ARG A 142 -0.40 -26.67 2.66
C ARG A 142 0.70 -25.62 2.59
N GLN A 143 1.71 -25.83 1.76
CA GLN A 143 2.79 -24.88 1.57
C GLN A 143 2.29 -23.57 0.95
N LEU A 144 1.33 -23.64 0.01
CA LEU A 144 0.66 -22.45 -0.52
C LEU A 144 -0.12 -21.71 0.56
N LEU A 145 -0.95 -22.41 1.35
CA LEU A 145 -1.70 -21.80 2.44
C LEU A 145 -0.79 -21.10 3.46
N SER A 146 0.33 -21.73 3.81
CA SER A 146 1.34 -21.10 4.67
C SER A 146 1.92 -19.81 4.07
N TRP A 147 2.24 -19.79 2.77
CA TRP A 147 2.74 -18.56 2.14
C TRP A 147 1.70 -17.46 2.06
N LEU A 148 0.42 -17.80 1.89
CA LEU A 148 -0.66 -16.81 1.91
C LEU A 148 -0.82 -16.24 3.32
N GLN A 149 -0.79 -17.08 4.35
CA GLN A 149 -0.80 -16.62 5.74
C GLN A 149 0.39 -15.71 6.07
N ASP A 150 1.59 -16.04 5.60
CA ASP A 150 2.77 -15.20 5.80
C ASP A 150 2.59 -13.81 5.16
N VAL A 151 1.86 -13.73 4.04
CA VAL A 151 1.53 -12.46 3.37
C VAL A 151 0.47 -11.70 4.16
N ASP A 152 -0.59 -12.36 4.61
CA ASP A 152 -1.65 -11.76 5.42
C ASP A 152 -1.07 -11.20 6.74
N ASP A 153 -0.35 -12.01 7.52
CA ASP A 153 0.27 -11.62 8.79
C ASP A 153 1.25 -10.45 8.62
N LYS A 154 1.99 -10.42 7.50
CA LYS A 154 2.92 -9.34 7.18
C LYS A 154 2.17 -8.04 6.93
N TRP A 155 1.14 -8.08 6.09
CA TRP A 155 0.43 -6.87 5.68
C TRP A 155 -0.52 -6.36 6.76
N ASP A 156 -1.06 -7.22 7.61
CA ASP A 156 -1.83 -6.82 8.79
C ASP A 156 -0.97 -6.01 9.77
N LYS A 157 0.25 -6.47 10.07
CA LYS A 157 1.20 -5.70 10.90
C LYS A 157 1.55 -4.35 10.29
N ILE A 158 1.73 -4.28 8.97
CA ILE A 158 2.03 -3.02 8.27
C ILE A 158 0.80 -2.10 8.29
N LYS A 159 -0.41 -2.65 8.12
CA LYS A 159 -1.68 -1.92 8.21
C LYS A 159 -1.87 -1.32 9.60
N GLU A 160 -1.74 -2.12 10.66
CA GLU A 160 -1.84 -1.64 12.04
C GLU A 160 -0.86 -0.49 12.32
N ALA A 161 0.41 -0.67 11.92
CA ALA A 161 1.42 0.37 12.09
C ALA A 161 1.11 1.64 11.27
N MET A 162 0.49 1.52 10.09
CA MET A 162 0.08 2.66 9.28
C MET A 162 -1.10 3.40 9.92
N VAL A 163 -2.14 2.68 10.34
CA VAL A 163 -3.33 3.25 10.99
C VAL A 163 -2.95 4.00 12.27
N LEU A 164 -2.09 3.41 13.11
CA LEU A 164 -1.60 4.08 14.32
C LEU A 164 -0.86 5.38 13.99
N ARG A 165 -0.03 5.40 12.94
CA ARG A 165 0.63 6.64 12.49
C ARG A 165 -0.39 7.67 11.99
N HIS A 166 -1.39 7.26 11.22
CA HIS A 166 -2.43 8.16 10.73
C HIS A 166 -3.20 8.80 11.89
N HIS A 167 -3.48 8.04 12.96
CA HIS A 167 -4.10 8.57 14.17
C HIS A 167 -3.21 9.63 14.85
N ASN A 168 -1.93 9.30 15.08
CA ASN A 168 -0.98 10.24 15.68
C ASN A 168 -0.82 11.53 14.85
N GLU A 169 -0.81 11.42 13.51
CA GLU A 169 -0.73 12.56 12.61
C GLU A 169 -2.00 13.43 12.68
N ALA A 170 -3.18 12.81 12.70
CA ALA A 170 -4.45 13.51 12.83
C ALA A 170 -4.57 14.23 14.18
N GLU A 171 -4.20 13.57 15.29
CA GLU A 171 -4.18 14.16 16.63
C GLU A 171 -3.16 15.30 16.75
N SER A 172 -1.96 15.11 16.21
CA SER A 172 -0.91 16.13 16.21
C SER A 172 -1.33 17.37 15.42
N LEU A 173 -1.92 17.20 14.23
CA LEU A 173 -2.44 18.31 13.44
C LEU A 173 -3.58 19.02 14.18
N HIS A 174 -4.52 18.26 14.76
CA HIS A 174 -5.63 18.84 15.52
C HIS A 174 -5.15 19.66 16.72
N ALA A 175 -4.16 19.17 17.47
CA ALA A 175 -3.59 19.90 18.61
C ALA A 175 -2.94 21.23 18.20
N VAL A 176 -2.18 21.25 17.10
CA VAL A 176 -1.60 22.48 16.54
C VAL A 176 -2.69 23.44 16.10
N GLN A 177 -3.70 22.95 15.37
CA GLN A 177 -4.79 23.77 14.87
C GLN A 177 -5.63 24.39 16.00
N MET A 178 -5.87 23.64 17.08
CA MET A 178 -6.53 24.15 18.29
C MET A 178 -5.72 25.28 18.93
N MET A 179 -4.40 25.11 19.06
CA MET A 179 -3.52 26.13 19.62
C MET A 179 -3.50 27.40 18.74
N ASP A 180 -3.37 27.25 17.42
CA ASP A 180 -3.36 28.39 16.49
C ASP A 180 -4.70 29.13 16.49
N TRP A 181 -5.80 28.39 16.62
CA TRP A 181 -7.13 28.95 16.74
C TRP A 181 -7.28 29.82 18.00
N ASP A 182 -6.83 29.32 19.14
CA ASP A 182 -6.84 30.07 20.40
C ASP A 182 -5.97 31.34 20.33
N ILE A 183 -4.82 31.27 19.67
CA ILE A 183 -3.95 32.42 19.44
C ILE A 183 -4.66 33.46 18.57
N ALA A 184 -5.34 33.03 17.50
CA ALA A 184 -6.08 33.92 16.61
C ALA A 184 -7.27 34.58 17.32
N LEU A 185 -8.03 33.85 18.16
CA LEU A 185 -9.10 34.41 19.00
C LEU A 185 -8.59 35.52 19.91
N LYS A 186 -7.47 35.29 20.59
CA LYS A 186 -6.82 36.28 21.47
C LYS A 186 -6.36 37.50 20.68
N LYS A 187 -5.74 37.31 19.52
CA LYS A 187 -5.26 38.41 18.64
C LYS A 187 -6.40 39.31 18.17
N HIS A 188 -7.55 38.74 17.84
CA HIS A 188 -8.70 39.50 17.36
C HIS A 188 -9.59 40.07 18.49
N LYS A 189 -9.18 39.91 19.75
CA LYS A 189 -9.95 40.31 20.95
C LYS A 189 -11.36 39.72 20.96
N LEU A 190 -11.50 38.52 20.41
CA LEU A 190 -12.74 37.75 20.41
C LEU A 190 -12.84 36.83 21.65
N TRP A 191 -11.89 36.97 22.57
CA TRP A 191 -11.75 36.17 23.77
C TRP A 191 -12.27 36.96 24.99
N ASP A 192 -13.18 36.38 25.76
CA ASP A 192 -13.73 36.98 26.99
C ASP A 192 -13.17 36.25 28.23
N TYR A 193 -12.64 36.99 29.22
CA TYR A 193 -11.91 36.46 30.38
C TYR A 193 -12.78 35.57 31.28
N ARG A 194 -14.12 35.65 31.13
CA ARG A 194 -15.10 34.84 31.87
C ARG A 194 -15.46 33.54 31.17
N CYS A 195 -15.00 33.36 29.94
CA CYS A 195 -15.47 32.33 29.06
C CYS A 195 -14.26 31.45 28.75
N GLU A 196 -14.09 30.39 29.53
CA GLU A 196 -13.44 29.16 29.09
C GLU A 196 -14.33 28.62 27.96
N THR A 197 -14.38 29.32 26.82
CA THR A 197 -15.20 28.91 25.68
C THR A 197 -14.57 27.63 25.20
N ALA A 198 -15.21 26.51 25.53
CA ALA A 198 -15.08 25.28 24.79
C ALA A 198 -15.13 25.66 23.30
N VAL A 199 -13.98 25.64 22.63
CA VAL A 199 -13.90 25.86 21.19
C VAL A 199 -14.90 24.88 20.59
N ASP A 200 -15.89 25.40 19.88
CA ASP A 200 -16.89 24.55 19.25
C ASP A 200 -16.17 23.50 18.40
N LYS A 201 -16.58 22.23 18.53
CA LYS A 201 -15.94 21.11 17.83
C LYS A 201 -16.00 21.29 16.31
N ASP A 202 -16.96 22.09 15.85
CA ASP A 202 -17.17 22.43 14.45
C ASP A 202 -16.19 23.51 13.92
N HIS A 203 -15.53 24.26 14.80
CA HIS A 203 -14.55 25.28 14.40
C HIS A 203 -13.19 24.68 14.02
N VAL A 204 -12.77 23.62 14.71
CA VAL A 204 -11.50 22.93 14.46
C VAL A 204 -11.75 21.41 14.46
N PRO A 205 -12.31 20.84 13.39
CA PRO A 205 -12.59 19.41 13.33
C PRO A 205 -11.30 18.59 13.23
N ILE A 206 -11.31 17.39 13.79
CA ILE A 206 -10.23 16.39 13.62
C ILE A 206 -10.39 15.66 12.29
N VAL A 207 -9.28 15.30 11.65
CA VAL A 207 -9.30 14.43 10.46
C VAL A 207 -9.71 13.02 10.88
N HIS A 208 -10.78 12.50 10.28
CA HIS A 208 -11.23 11.14 10.55
C HIS A 208 -10.27 10.11 9.93
N VAL A 209 -9.81 9.16 10.76
CA VAL A 209 -9.05 7.99 10.35
C VAL A 209 -9.96 6.78 10.48
N SER A 210 -10.07 5.99 9.40
CA SER A 210 -10.90 4.78 9.35
C SER A 210 -10.01 3.56 9.60
N ASP A 211 -10.33 2.83 10.67
CA ASP A 211 -9.60 1.62 11.08
C ASP A 211 -10.05 0.37 10.27
N ASP A 212 -11.34 0.34 9.92
CA ASP A 212 -11.98 -0.77 9.23
C ASP A 212 -11.94 -0.57 7.71
N PHE A 213 -10.87 -1.05 7.08
CA PHE A 213 -10.83 -1.25 5.64
C PHE A 213 -10.15 -2.57 5.27
N ASP A 214 -10.70 -3.25 4.27
CA ASP A 214 -10.19 -4.54 3.79
C ASP A 214 -9.00 -4.33 2.85
N LEU A 215 -7.95 -5.16 3.01
CA LEU A 215 -6.76 -5.14 2.14
C LEU A 215 -6.98 -5.90 0.83
N LEU A 216 -7.92 -6.85 0.84
CA LEU A 216 -8.28 -7.70 -0.28
C LEU A 216 -9.80 -7.80 -0.37
N PRO A 217 -10.38 -7.83 -1.59
CA PRO A 217 -11.80 -8.09 -1.76
C PRO A 217 -12.16 -9.52 -1.33
N ALA A 218 -13.36 -9.67 -0.76
CA ALA A 218 -13.93 -10.95 -0.35
C ALA A 218 -14.25 -11.90 -1.52
#